data_AF-A0A1S3XV68-F1
#
_entry.id   AF-A0A1S3XV68-F1
#
_cell.length_a   1.000
_cell.length_b   1.000
_cell.length_c   1.000
_cell.angle_alpha   90.00
_cell.angle_beta   90.00
_cell.angle_gamma   90.00
#
_symmetry.space_group_name_H-M   'P 1'
#
loop_
_entity.id
_entity.type
_entity.pdbx_description
1 polymer ?
#
loop_
_entity_poly.entity_id
_entity_poly.type
_entity_poly.pdbx_seq_one_letter_code
_entity_poly.pdbx_strand_id
1 'polypeptide(L)'
;MNKKAYKPQAVSFGPYHNGENHLKEMEVHKHRALLHFLKRSGKPLTCYIDSLQQVAQELKDSYDLLDPAWQNDTNGFLRLMILDGCFMLEILRTAADDHLLIDQSQHAQPHDYAPNDPIFSNHGKLHLMPYLKRDMLMLENQLPMLLLDKLLAIENQEAKSDLLLLDCIQYDDECINKLILDFCNPHTRAKKLGKCLHVLDVYRKSLLWEDPMLRKTRPRKAPKVSHQSGGDEIIRSAMELNEAGIRFKKSKTGSLKDISFHGGILKLPLIVVDDATESMFLNLIAFERLHVGAGNEVTSYIFFMDNIIDNVKDVSLLHSCGIIQNAIGSDNAVAKLFNSLSKDITLDPDSSLDLVHKLVSDYCKYPWNEWRANLIHTYFRSPWAILSVVAAIFLFALTIVSTVYGVYGYYYPPS
;
A
#
# COMPACT_ATOMS: atom_id res chain seq x y z
N MET A 1 -18.27 -1.11 -9.39
CA MET A 1 -16.96 -1.78 -9.30
C MET A 1 -16.27 -1.86 -10.65
N ASN A 2 -14.98 -1.55 -10.70
CA ASN A 2 -14.12 -1.71 -11.87
C ASN A 2 -13.75 -3.20 -12.06
N LYS A 3 -14.45 -3.91 -12.93
CA LYS A 3 -14.24 -5.36 -13.14
C LYS A 3 -12.82 -5.72 -13.63
N LYS A 4 -12.09 -4.76 -14.24
CA LYS A 4 -10.73 -4.98 -14.73
C LYS A 4 -9.69 -5.04 -13.59
N ALA A 5 -10.04 -4.56 -12.40
CA ALA A 5 -9.17 -4.58 -11.23
C ALA A 5 -8.98 -5.98 -10.61
N TYR A 6 -9.85 -6.94 -10.97
CA TYR A 6 -9.88 -8.29 -10.40
C TYR A 6 -9.56 -9.37 -11.45
N LYS A 7 -8.96 -9.01 -12.58
CA LYS A 7 -8.63 -9.98 -13.64
C LYS A 7 -7.20 -9.79 -14.11
N PRO A 8 -6.38 -10.85 -14.16
CA PRO A 8 -5.04 -10.77 -14.70
C PRO A 8 -5.08 -10.41 -16.18
N GLN A 9 -4.05 -9.70 -16.64
CA GLN A 9 -3.97 -9.23 -18.03
C GLN A 9 -2.71 -9.72 -18.76
N ALA A 10 -1.66 -10.09 -18.04
CA ALA A 10 -0.39 -10.56 -18.57
C ALA A 10 -0.09 -12.01 -18.19
N VAL A 11 -0.39 -12.43 -16.94
CA VAL A 11 -0.06 -13.77 -16.47
C VAL A 11 -1.10 -14.32 -15.48
N SER A 12 -1.49 -15.58 -15.68
CA SER A 12 -2.20 -16.38 -14.68
C SER A 12 -1.23 -17.06 -13.73
N PHE A 13 -1.57 -17.14 -12.46
CA PHE A 13 -0.91 -17.97 -11.46
C PHE A 13 -1.96 -18.80 -10.74
N GLY A 14 -1.71 -20.11 -10.72
CA GLY A 14 -2.60 -21.06 -10.11
C GLY A 14 -3.85 -21.39 -10.96
N PRO A 15 -4.83 -22.07 -10.36
CA PRO A 15 -5.88 -22.77 -11.09
C PRO A 15 -6.98 -21.88 -11.65
N TYR A 16 -7.26 -20.71 -11.04
CA TYR A 16 -8.48 -19.93 -11.33
C TYR A 16 -8.50 -19.29 -12.72
N HIS A 17 -7.35 -18.79 -13.19
CA HIS A 17 -7.22 -18.16 -14.50
C HIS A 17 -6.46 -19.03 -15.52
N ASN A 18 -6.23 -20.30 -15.18
CA ASN A 18 -5.51 -21.21 -16.07
C ASN A 18 -6.29 -21.48 -17.36
N GLY A 19 -5.63 -21.30 -18.51
CA GLY A 19 -6.19 -21.60 -19.82
C GLY A 19 -7.00 -20.47 -20.47
N GLU A 20 -7.13 -19.31 -19.83
CA GLU A 20 -7.76 -18.12 -20.43
C GLU A 20 -7.00 -17.67 -21.69
N ASN A 21 -7.72 -17.43 -22.79
CA ASN A 21 -7.12 -17.24 -24.11
C ASN A 21 -6.12 -16.08 -24.17
N HIS A 22 -6.38 -14.97 -23.48
CA HIS A 22 -5.50 -13.80 -23.49
C HIS A 22 -4.24 -13.96 -22.62
N LEU A 23 -4.13 -15.04 -21.83
CA LEU A 23 -2.98 -15.31 -20.95
C LEU A 23 -2.07 -16.42 -21.51
N LYS A 24 -2.51 -17.13 -22.56
CA LYS A 24 -1.81 -18.30 -23.11
C LYS A 24 -0.40 -18.02 -23.63
N GLU A 25 -0.13 -16.81 -24.12
CA GLU A 25 1.20 -16.45 -24.62
C GLU A 25 2.26 -16.58 -23.52
N MET A 26 1.91 -16.27 -22.27
CA MET A 26 2.84 -16.35 -21.14
C MET A 26 3.22 -17.80 -20.78
N GLU A 27 2.40 -18.79 -21.11
CA GLU A 27 2.66 -20.20 -20.81
C GLU A 27 3.98 -20.69 -21.43
N VAL A 28 4.34 -20.20 -22.62
CA VAL A 28 5.62 -20.54 -23.26
C VAL A 28 6.80 -20.06 -22.41
N HIS A 29 6.68 -18.88 -21.81
CA HIS A 29 7.71 -18.30 -20.96
C HIS A 29 7.79 -18.99 -19.60
N LYS A 30 6.67 -19.46 -19.05
CA LYS A 30 6.65 -20.28 -17.84
C LYS A 30 7.41 -21.60 -18.04
N HIS A 31 7.19 -22.28 -19.17
CA HIS A 31 7.91 -23.53 -19.47
C HIS A 31 9.42 -23.29 -19.62
N ARG A 32 9.80 -22.18 -20.27
CA ARG A 32 11.21 -21.79 -20.36
C ARG A 32 11.80 -21.55 -18.97
N ALA A 33 11.11 -20.80 -18.12
CA ALA A 33 11.55 -20.57 -16.74
C ALA A 33 11.69 -21.85 -15.92
N LEU A 34 10.77 -22.81 -16.08
CA LEU A 34 10.88 -24.13 -15.46
C LEU A 34 12.16 -24.86 -15.89
N LEU A 35 12.53 -24.82 -17.18
CA LEU A 35 13.76 -25.45 -17.67
C LEU A 35 15.00 -24.81 -17.06
N HIS A 36 15.06 -23.48 -16.97
CA HIS A 36 16.15 -22.75 -16.31
C HIS A 36 16.22 -23.09 -14.82
N PHE A 37 15.08 -23.13 -14.14
CA PHE A 37 14.97 -23.48 -12.73
C PHE A 37 15.50 -24.90 -12.45
N LEU A 38 15.06 -25.91 -13.22
CA LEU A 38 15.51 -27.30 -13.07
C LEU A 38 16.99 -27.49 -13.41
N LYS A 39 17.47 -26.79 -14.44
CA LYS A 39 18.89 -26.81 -14.81
C LYS A 39 19.77 -26.24 -13.70
N ARG A 40 19.35 -25.14 -13.08
CA ARG A 40 20.09 -24.49 -11.99
C ARG A 40 20.06 -25.32 -10.72
N SER A 41 18.92 -25.94 -10.40
CA SER A 41 18.82 -26.80 -9.22
C SER A 41 19.58 -28.11 -9.35
N GLY A 42 19.82 -28.58 -10.59
CA GLY A 42 20.41 -29.89 -10.86
C GLY A 42 19.49 -31.05 -10.43
N LYS A 43 18.23 -30.77 -10.08
CA LYS A 43 17.26 -31.76 -9.60
C LYS A 43 16.27 -32.16 -10.69
N PRO A 44 15.94 -33.46 -10.83
CA PRO A 44 14.90 -33.87 -11.75
C PRO A 44 13.53 -33.40 -11.27
N LEU A 45 12.61 -33.19 -12.21
CA LEU A 45 11.22 -32.76 -11.93
C LEU A 45 10.50 -33.70 -10.93
N THR A 46 10.84 -34.99 -10.93
CA THR A 46 10.26 -35.98 -10.03
C THR A 46 10.48 -35.63 -8.56
N CYS A 47 11.63 -35.07 -8.18
CA CYS A 47 11.89 -34.65 -6.79
C CYS A 47 10.88 -33.58 -6.33
N TYR A 48 10.51 -32.66 -7.22
CA TYR A 48 9.52 -31.61 -6.95
C TYR A 48 8.11 -32.20 -6.82
N ILE A 49 7.74 -33.10 -7.73
CA ILE A 49 6.45 -33.79 -7.68
C ILE A 49 6.32 -34.58 -6.37
N ASP A 50 7.31 -35.40 -6.02
CA ASP A 50 7.28 -36.26 -4.83
C ASP A 50 7.18 -35.46 -3.52
N SER A 51 7.84 -34.30 -3.46
CA SER A 51 7.78 -33.39 -2.31
C SER A 51 6.40 -32.71 -2.18
N LEU A 52 5.84 -32.23 -3.30
CA LEU A 52 4.52 -31.59 -3.28
C LEU A 52 3.37 -32.59 -3.12
N GLN A 53 3.56 -33.84 -3.56
CA GLN A 53 2.58 -34.92 -3.38
C GLN A 53 2.21 -35.12 -1.90
N GLN A 54 3.17 -34.91 -1.00
CA GLN A 54 2.98 -35.04 0.46
C GLN A 54 2.07 -33.95 1.05
N VAL A 55 2.00 -32.79 0.39
CA VAL A 55 1.20 -31.62 0.83
C VAL A 55 0.12 -31.25 -0.19
N ALA A 56 -0.19 -32.14 -1.14
CA ALA A 56 -1.09 -31.85 -2.24
C ALA A 56 -2.49 -31.44 -1.77
N GLN A 57 -2.98 -32.08 -0.70
CA GLN A 57 -4.28 -31.72 -0.13
C GLN A 57 -4.25 -30.34 0.53
N GLU A 58 -3.21 -30.01 1.31
CA GLU A 58 -3.07 -28.67 1.91
C GLU A 58 -2.99 -27.57 0.85
N LEU A 59 -2.33 -27.84 -0.28
CA LEU A 59 -2.28 -26.91 -1.42
C LEU A 59 -3.66 -26.74 -2.08
N LYS A 60 -4.44 -27.82 -2.22
CA LYS A 60 -5.80 -27.77 -2.75
C LYS A 60 -6.75 -27.04 -1.80
N ASP A 61 -6.62 -27.28 -0.49
CA ASP A 61 -7.40 -26.65 0.57
C ASP A 61 -7.07 -25.16 0.74
N SER A 62 -5.99 -24.68 0.11
CA SER A 62 -5.68 -23.25 0.03
C SER A 62 -6.59 -22.49 -0.95
N TYR A 63 -7.48 -23.18 -1.67
CA TYR A 63 -8.40 -22.62 -2.66
C TYR A 63 -9.87 -22.95 -2.29
N ASP A 64 -10.69 -21.95 -1.98
CA ASP A 64 -12.08 -22.14 -1.52
C ASP A 64 -12.99 -22.79 -2.57
N LEU A 65 -12.90 -22.35 -3.83
CA LEU A 65 -13.73 -22.81 -4.94
C LEU A 65 -12.91 -23.47 -6.05
N LEU A 66 -12.07 -24.45 -5.69
CA LEU A 66 -11.24 -25.16 -6.66
C LEU A 66 -12.11 -26.01 -7.62
N ASP A 67 -11.90 -25.84 -8.93
CA ASP A 67 -12.62 -26.59 -9.97
C ASP A 67 -12.48 -28.12 -9.72
N PRO A 68 -13.58 -28.89 -9.80
CA PRO A 68 -13.54 -30.35 -9.69
C PRO A 68 -12.51 -31.04 -10.60
N ALA A 69 -12.19 -30.46 -11.76
CA ALA A 69 -11.14 -30.96 -12.65
C ALA A 69 -9.77 -31.00 -11.93
N TRP A 70 -9.42 -29.96 -11.19
CA TRP A 70 -8.18 -29.91 -10.40
C TRP A 70 -8.25 -30.76 -9.14
N GLN A 71 -9.44 -30.91 -8.55
CA GLN A 71 -9.63 -31.80 -7.41
C GLN A 71 -9.39 -33.27 -7.79
N ASN A 72 -9.85 -33.68 -8.97
CA ASN A 72 -9.75 -35.06 -9.44
C ASN A 72 -8.39 -35.38 -10.09
N ASP A 73 -7.72 -34.40 -10.71
CA ASP A 73 -6.40 -34.57 -11.31
C ASP A 73 -5.28 -33.96 -10.46
N THR A 74 -4.87 -34.68 -9.40
CA THR A 74 -3.75 -34.27 -8.55
C THR A 74 -2.45 -34.09 -9.34
N ASN A 75 -2.18 -34.94 -10.32
CA ASN A 75 -0.93 -34.86 -11.09
C ASN A 75 -0.89 -33.61 -11.98
N GLY A 76 -1.99 -33.32 -12.69
CA GLY A 76 -2.14 -32.09 -13.46
C GLY A 76 -2.03 -30.85 -12.58
N PHE A 77 -2.71 -30.85 -11.42
CA PHE A 77 -2.63 -29.76 -10.45
C PHE A 77 -1.21 -29.51 -9.97
N LEU A 78 -0.46 -30.56 -9.57
CA LEU A 78 0.92 -30.41 -9.11
C LEU A 78 1.85 -29.90 -10.23
N ARG A 79 1.65 -30.33 -11.47
CA ARG A 79 2.40 -29.81 -12.62
C ARG A 79 2.15 -28.32 -12.84
N LEU A 80 0.90 -27.87 -12.73
CA LEU A 80 0.55 -26.45 -12.79
C LEU A 80 1.23 -25.66 -11.65
N MET A 81 1.14 -26.17 -10.42
CA MET A 81 1.78 -25.55 -9.25
C MET A 81 3.30 -25.40 -9.43
N ILE A 82 3.98 -26.45 -9.91
CA ILE A 82 5.43 -26.39 -10.15
C ILE A 82 5.75 -25.37 -11.24
N LEU A 83 5.03 -25.42 -12.36
CA LEU A 83 5.25 -24.51 -13.49
C LEU A 83 5.12 -23.04 -13.07
N ASP A 84 4.01 -22.71 -12.42
CA ASP A 84 3.69 -21.35 -12.00
C ASP A 84 4.57 -20.88 -10.83
N GLY A 85 4.87 -21.77 -9.88
CA GLY A 85 5.74 -21.48 -8.74
C GLY A 85 7.19 -21.24 -9.17
N CYS A 86 7.72 -22.05 -10.09
CA CYS A 86 9.04 -21.80 -10.67
C CYS A 86 9.07 -20.47 -11.42
N PHE A 87 8.06 -20.16 -12.25
CA PHE A 87 8.00 -18.89 -12.96
C PHE A 87 7.96 -17.68 -12.00
N MET A 88 7.16 -17.76 -10.95
CA MET A 88 7.08 -16.72 -9.92
C MET A 88 8.44 -16.53 -9.23
N LEU A 89 9.10 -17.61 -8.80
CA LEU A 89 10.43 -17.53 -8.16
C LEU A 89 11.50 -16.94 -9.10
N GLU A 90 11.47 -17.25 -10.39
CA GLU A 90 12.38 -16.65 -11.37
C GLU A 90 12.16 -15.12 -11.50
N ILE A 91 10.89 -14.68 -11.56
CA ILE A 91 10.56 -13.24 -11.59
C ILE A 91 11.07 -12.54 -10.33
N LEU A 92 10.80 -13.11 -9.16
CA LEU A 92 11.19 -12.53 -7.88
C LEU A 92 12.72 -12.39 -7.74
N ARG A 93 13.49 -13.38 -8.19
CA ARG A 93 14.96 -13.32 -8.22
C ARG A 93 15.49 -12.24 -9.16
N THR A 94 14.89 -12.15 -10.34
CA THR A 94 15.30 -11.19 -11.38
C THR A 94 15.21 -9.75 -10.89
N ALA A 95 14.28 -9.47 -9.98
CA ALA A 95 14.13 -8.17 -9.32
C ALA A 95 15.12 -7.97 -8.16
N ALA A 96 15.43 -9.02 -7.40
CA ALA A 96 16.40 -8.96 -6.30
C ALA A 96 17.84 -8.70 -6.79
N ASP A 97 18.22 -9.29 -7.91
CA ASP A 97 19.58 -9.14 -8.47
C ASP A 97 19.89 -7.68 -8.89
N ASP A 98 18.89 -6.91 -9.31
CA ASP A 98 19.08 -5.48 -9.64
C ASP A 98 19.42 -4.64 -8.40
N HIS A 99 18.93 -5.02 -7.22
CA HIS A 99 19.27 -4.34 -5.97
C HIS A 99 20.69 -4.65 -5.50
N LEU A 100 21.18 -5.85 -5.78
CA LEU A 100 22.55 -6.26 -5.47
C LEU A 100 23.58 -5.60 -6.39
N LEU A 101 23.20 -5.21 -7.62
CA LEU A 101 24.08 -4.49 -8.56
C LEU A 101 24.34 -3.02 -8.17
N ILE A 102 23.59 -2.47 -7.20
CA ILE A 102 23.85 -1.12 -6.65
C ILE A 102 24.99 -1.14 -5.63
N ASP A 103 25.27 -2.31 -5.02
CA ASP A 103 26.45 -2.53 -4.19
C ASP A 103 27.55 -3.17 -5.06
N GLN A 104 28.75 -2.58 -5.08
CA GLN A 104 29.81 -2.81 -6.09
C GLN A 104 30.49 -4.19 -6.05
N SER A 105 29.77 -5.28 -5.76
CA SER A 105 30.31 -6.63 -5.78
C SER A 105 30.03 -7.32 -7.13
N GLN A 106 31.10 -7.63 -7.86
CA GLN A 106 31.11 -8.28 -9.17
C GLN A 106 30.74 -9.78 -9.11
N HIS A 107 29.79 -10.17 -8.26
CA HIS A 107 29.44 -11.58 -8.02
C HIS A 107 27.94 -11.87 -8.17
N ALA A 108 27.21 -11.09 -8.97
CA ALA A 108 25.93 -11.56 -9.49
C ALA A 108 26.23 -12.73 -10.45
N GLN A 109 25.79 -13.94 -10.09
CA GLN A 109 25.77 -15.06 -11.02
C GLN A 109 25.03 -14.59 -12.29
N PRO A 110 25.60 -14.73 -13.49
CA PRO A 110 24.91 -14.32 -14.70
C PRO A 110 23.58 -15.08 -14.76
N HIS A 111 22.45 -14.36 -14.76
CA HIS A 111 21.19 -14.96 -15.17
C HIS A 111 21.43 -15.68 -16.49
N ASP A 112 21.09 -16.96 -16.58
CA ASP A 112 21.40 -17.78 -17.77
C ASP A 112 20.38 -17.57 -18.91
N TYR A 113 19.56 -16.54 -18.78
CA TYR A 113 18.70 -16.00 -19.84
C TYR A 113 19.51 -15.17 -20.84
N ALA A 114 19.09 -15.22 -22.10
CA ALA A 114 19.72 -14.43 -23.15
C ALA A 114 19.50 -12.91 -22.92
N PRO A 115 20.43 -12.04 -23.33
CA PRO A 115 20.27 -10.59 -23.20
C PRO A 115 19.04 -10.00 -23.91
N ASN A 116 18.47 -10.73 -24.88
CA ASN A 116 17.25 -10.39 -25.61
C ASN A 116 16.04 -11.23 -25.17
N ASP A 117 16.10 -11.88 -24.00
CA ASP A 117 14.96 -12.63 -23.47
C ASP A 117 13.75 -11.69 -23.27
N PRO A 118 12.54 -12.03 -23.76
CA PRO A 118 11.40 -11.13 -23.69
C PRO A 118 10.94 -10.81 -22.26
N ILE A 119 11.21 -11.67 -21.28
CA ILE A 119 10.76 -11.52 -19.88
C ILE A 119 11.92 -11.08 -18.98
N PHE A 120 13.05 -11.79 -19.06
CA PHE A 120 14.13 -11.68 -18.08
C PHE A 120 15.29 -10.76 -18.52
N SER A 121 15.23 -10.19 -19.74
CA SER A 121 16.17 -9.13 -20.15
C SER A 121 15.82 -7.78 -19.52
N ASN A 122 16.74 -6.81 -19.58
CA ASN A 122 16.49 -5.42 -19.19
C ASN A 122 15.24 -4.81 -19.86
N HIS A 123 14.95 -5.20 -21.11
CA HIS A 123 13.73 -4.76 -21.80
C HIS A 123 12.47 -5.36 -21.15
N GLY A 124 12.48 -6.67 -20.89
CA GLY A 124 11.39 -7.34 -20.17
C GLY A 124 11.19 -6.77 -18.76
N LYS A 125 12.28 -6.48 -18.05
CA LYS A 125 12.24 -5.83 -16.74
C LYS A 125 11.52 -4.48 -16.79
N LEU A 126 11.87 -3.62 -17.74
CA LEU A 126 11.29 -2.29 -17.87
C LEU A 126 9.81 -2.31 -18.28
N HIS A 127 9.43 -3.20 -19.20
CA HIS A 127 8.12 -3.13 -19.86
C HIS A 127 7.10 -4.16 -19.38
N LEU A 128 7.51 -5.28 -18.78
CA LEU A 128 6.59 -6.34 -18.35
C LEU A 128 6.44 -6.44 -16.84
N MET A 129 7.49 -6.14 -16.06
CA MET A 129 7.44 -6.29 -14.60
C MET A 129 6.32 -5.49 -13.92
N PRO A 130 5.96 -4.26 -14.36
CA PRO A 130 4.80 -3.57 -13.79
C PRO A 130 3.48 -4.36 -13.94
N TYR A 131 3.27 -5.01 -15.10
CA TYR A 131 2.09 -5.82 -15.36
C TYR A 131 2.12 -7.15 -14.60
N LEU A 132 3.28 -7.80 -14.53
CA LEU A 132 3.48 -9.02 -13.76
C LEU A 132 3.25 -8.77 -12.26
N LYS A 133 3.79 -7.66 -11.73
CA LYS A 133 3.57 -7.23 -10.34
C LYS A 133 2.10 -7.02 -10.04
N ARG A 134 1.38 -6.31 -10.92
CA ARG A 134 -0.05 -6.10 -10.73
C ARG A 134 -0.81 -7.43 -10.67
N ASP A 135 -0.54 -8.34 -11.60
CA ASP A 135 -1.21 -9.64 -11.67
C ASP A 135 -0.82 -10.55 -10.49
N MET A 136 0.43 -10.49 -10.00
CA MET A 136 0.89 -11.17 -8.79
C MET A 136 0.25 -10.66 -7.49
N LEU A 137 -0.33 -9.46 -7.49
CA LEU A 137 -1.02 -8.87 -6.34
C LEU A 137 -2.56 -9.03 -6.45
N MET A 138 -3.06 -9.81 -7.40
CA MET A 138 -4.50 -10.08 -7.50
C MET A 138 -4.90 -11.26 -6.62
N LEU A 139 -6.00 -11.11 -5.86
CA LEU A 139 -6.44 -12.09 -4.88
C LEU A 139 -6.75 -13.47 -5.50
N GLU A 140 -7.41 -13.48 -6.66
CA GLU A 140 -7.75 -14.72 -7.39
C GLU A 140 -6.59 -15.23 -8.29
N ASN A 141 -5.39 -14.66 -8.15
CA ASN A 141 -4.21 -15.01 -8.94
C ASN A 141 -2.99 -15.29 -8.04
N GLN A 142 -3.23 -15.98 -6.93
CA GLN A 142 -2.23 -16.27 -5.90
C GLN A 142 -1.74 -17.72 -5.94
N LEU A 143 -0.49 -17.91 -5.51
CA LEU A 143 0.07 -19.21 -5.16
C LEU A 143 0.26 -19.30 -3.64
N PRO A 144 -0.05 -20.44 -2.99
CA PRO A 144 0.20 -20.62 -1.57
C PRO A 144 1.68 -20.48 -1.22
N MET A 145 2.02 -19.82 -0.11
CA MET A 145 3.41 -19.69 0.34
C MET A 145 4.09 -21.05 0.55
N LEU A 146 3.31 -22.04 1.04
CA LEU A 146 3.75 -23.42 1.22
C LEU A 146 4.33 -24.03 -0.06
N LEU A 147 3.77 -23.70 -1.23
CA LEU A 147 4.30 -24.16 -2.52
C LEU A 147 5.69 -23.59 -2.76
N LEU A 148 5.85 -22.27 -2.61
CA LEU A 148 7.11 -21.59 -2.87
C LEU A 148 8.21 -22.08 -1.90
N ASP A 149 7.86 -22.28 -0.62
CA ASP A 149 8.75 -22.86 0.40
C ASP A 149 9.24 -24.25 0.00
N LYS A 150 8.33 -25.13 -0.47
CA LYS A 150 8.68 -26.48 -0.90
C LYS A 150 9.56 -26.49 -2.14
N LEU A 151 9.30 -25.61 -3.12
CA LEU A 151 10.13 -25.51 -4.33
C LEU A 151 11.55 -25.06 -4.01
N LEU A 152 11.70 -24.01 -3.18
CA LEU A 152 13.02 -23.54 -2.75
C LEU A 152 13.75 -24.55 -1.87
N ALA A 153 13.05 -25.29 -1.02
CA ALA A 153 13.65 -26.33 -0.19
C ALA A 153 14.40 -27.37 -1.01
N ILE A 154 13.82 -27.80 -2.13
CA ILE A 154 14.37 -28.83 -2.99
C ILE A 154 15.54 -28.29 -3.82
N GLU A 155 15.42 -27.07 -4.33
CA GLU A 155 16.51 -26.40 -5.04
C GLU A 155 17.76 -26.26 -4.14
N ASN A 156 17.57 -25.99 -2.84
CA ASN A 156 18.67 -25.76 -1.90
C ASN A 156 19.15 -27.01 -1.14
N GLN A 157 18.58 -28.19 -1.37
CA GLN A 157 18.88 -29.41 -0.58
C GLN A 157 20.35 -29.88 -0.69
N GLU A 158 21.07 -29.53 -1.75
CA GLU A 158 22.48 -29.91 -1.98
C GLU A 158 23.47 -28.74 -2.02
N ALA A 159 23.02 -27.49 -1.89
CA ALA A 159 23.90 -26.30 -1.87
C ALA A 159 24.79 -26.20 -0.61
N LYS A 160 24.89 -27.27 0.19
CA LYS A 160 25.71 -27.36 1.42
C LYS A 160 27.19 -27.65 1.16
N SER A 161 27.61 -27.93 -0.07
CA SER A 161 29.00 -28.30 -0.38
C SER A 161 29.85 -27.18 -1.01
N ASP A 162 29.27 -26.11 -1.55
CA ASP A 162 30.05 -24.99 -2.10
C ASP A 162 29.98 -23.75 -1.19
N LEU A 163 31.12 -23.51 -0.53
CA LEU A 163 31.31 -22.72 0.67
C LEU A 163 31.37 -21.19 0.44
N LEU A 164 30.62 -20.63 -0.52
CA LEU A 164 30.71 -19.20 -0.87
C LEU A 164 29.36 -18.47 -1.05
N LEU A 165 28.22 -19.15 -0.93
CA LEU A 165 26.87 -18.55 -1.05
C LEU A 165 26.15 -18.38 0.31
N LEU A 166 26.86 -18.62 1.41
CA LEU A 166 26.28 -18.81 2.74
C LEU A 166 25.93 -17.51 3.49
N ASP A 167 26.27 -16.32 2.95
CA ASP A 167 25.92 -15.05 3.59
C ASP A 167 24.58 -14.46 3.12
N CYS A 168 24.00 -14.96 2.02
CA CYS A 168 22.75 -14.42 1.47
C CYS A 168 21.52 -15.31 1.76
N ILE A 169 21.73 -16.61 1.97
CA ILE A 169 20.67 -17.60 2.15
C ILE A 169 21.08 -18.57 3.26
N GLN A 170 21.31 -18.06 4.47
CA GLN A 170 20.86 -18.86 5.61
C GLN A 170 19.37 -19.09 5.39
N TYR A 171 18.89 -20.31 5.67
CA TYR A 171 17.48 -20.69 5.60
C TYR A 171 16.70 -19.90 6.67
N ASP A 172 16.60 -18.59 6.47
CA ASP A 172 15.76 -17.67 7.22
C ASP A 172 14.35 -17.92 6.71
N ASP A 173 13.42 -18.17 7.63
CA ASP A 173 12.00 -18.44 7.36
C ASP A 173 11.31 -17.29 6.58
N GLU A 174 12.03 -16.21 6.30
CA GLU A 174 11.60 -14.98 5.63
C GLU A 174 12.26 -14.75 4.25
N CYS A 175 13.06 -15.69 3.72
CA CYS A 175 13.76 -15.52 2.44
C CYS A 175 12.81 -15.17 1.28
N ILE A 176 11.70 -15.90 1.15
CA ILE A 176 10.68 -15.65 0.12
C ILE A 176 10.00 -14.31 0.35
N ASN A 177 9.69 -13.99 1.61
CA ASN A 177 9.12 -12.70 1.95
C ASN A 177 10.04 -11.57 1.50
N LYS A 178 11.36 -11.68 1.73
CA LYS A 178 12.34 -10.71 1.25
C LYS A 178 12.34 -10.57 -0.27
N LEU A 179 12.35 -11.67 -1.02
CA LEU A 179 12.28 -11.64 -2.48
C LEU A 179 10.99 -10.95 -2.98
N ILE A 180 9.86 -11.23 -2.34
CA ILE A 180 8.57 -10.57 -2.64
C ILE A 180 8.63 -9.08 -2.32
N LEU A 181 9.24 -8.70 -1.20
CA LEU A 181 9.38 -7.29 -0.80
C LEU A 181 10.28 -6.52 -1.74
N ASP A 182 11.41 -7.10 -2.15
CA ASP A 182 12.34 -6.47 -3.11
C ASP A 182 11.63 -6.23 -4.45
N PHE A 183 10.76 -7.14 -4.89
CA PHE A 183 9.96 -6.98 -6.10
C PHE A 183 8.79 -5.98 -5.96
N CYS A 184 7.98 -6.13 -4.91
CA CYS A 184 6.72 -5.40 -4.78
C CYS A 184 6.88 -4.04 -4.07
N ASN A 185 7.84 -3.91 -3.16
CA ASN A 185 8.04 -2.73 -2.33
C ASN A 185 9.53 -2.52 -1.97
N PRO A 186 10.40 -2.22 -2.95
CA PRO A 186 11.85 -2.18 -2.75
C PRO A 186 12.35 -1.14 -1.73
N HIS A 187 11.50 -0.18 -1.36
CA HIS A 187 11.83 0.85 -0.37
C HIS A 187 11.39 0.49 1.06
N THR A 188 10.79 -0.70 1.24
CA THR A 188 10.38 -1.16 2.56
C THR A 188 11.57 -1.46 3.45
N ARG A 189 11.37 -1.28 4.76
CA ARG A 189 12.35 -1.64 5.80
C ARG A 189 11.87 -2.82 6.64
N ALA A 190 10.80 -3.49 6.20
CA ALA A 190 10.23 -4.61 6.92
C ALA A 190 11.25 -5.74 7.01
N LYS A 191 11.59 -6.14 8.24
CA LYS A 191 12.60 -7.19 8.49
C LYS A 191 11.99 -8.55 8.84
N LYS A 192 10.81 -8.56 9.43
CA LYS A 192 10.10 -9.76 9.88
C LYS A 192 8.60 -9.51 9.77
N LEU A 193 7.93 -10.31 8.95
CA LEU A 193 6.48 -10.26 8.72
C LEU A 193 5.76 -11.44 9.38
N GLY A 194 6.49 -12.51 9.70
CA GLY A 194 5.95 -13.76 10.17
C GLY A 194 5.34 -14.60 9.04
N LYS A 195 4.54 -15.61 9.43
CA LYS A 195 3.88 -16.51 8.49
C LYS A 195 2.93 -15.73 7.58
N CYS A 196 3.08 -15.90 6.27
CA CYS A 196 2.23 -15.28 5.25
C CYS A 196 1.53 -16.36 4.42
N LEU A 197 0.33 -16.06 3.91
CA LEU A 197 -0.46 -17.03 3.13
C LEU A 197 0.00 -17.12 1.68
N HIS A 198 0.31 -15.98 1.06
CA HIS A 198 0.69 -15.82 -0.35
C HIS A 198 1.27 -14.42 -0.57
N VAL A 199 1.65 -14.08 -1.81
CA VAL A 199 2.32 -12.83 -2.19
C VAL A 199 1.56 -11.58 -1.76
N LEU A 200 0.24 -11.53 -1.99
CA LEU A 200 -0.60 -10.40 -1.60
C LEU A 200 -0.63 -10.18 -0.07
N ASP A 201 -0.61 -11.24 0.74
CA ASP A 201 -0.55 -11.11 2.22
C ASP A 201 0.81 -10.59 2.70
N VAL A 202 1.91 -11.03 2.07
CA VAL A 202 3.25 -10.45 2.32
C VAL A 202 3.25 -8.95 2.03
N TYR A 203 2.73 -8.57 0.86
CA TYR A 203 2.65 -7.16 0.46
C TYR A 203 1.79 -6.35 1.43
N ARG A 204 0.61 -6.86 1.79
CA ARG A 204 -0.27 -6.26 2.80
C ARG A 204 0.44 -6.02 4.12
N LYS A 205 1.05 -7.06 4.69
CA LYS A 205 1.76 -6.96 5.97
C LYS A 205 2.93 -5.98 5.88
N SER A 206 3.57 -5.86 4.72
CA SER A 206 4.62 -4.85 4.47
C SER A 206 4.09 -3.42 4.59
N LEU A 207 2.90 -3.13 4.05
CA LEU A 207 2.26 -1.82 4.13
C LEU A 207 1.81 -1.48 5.55
N LEU A 208 1.56 -2.51 6.37
CA LEU A 208 1.14 -2.38 7.76
C LEU A 208 2.30 -2.52 8.75
N TRP A 209 3.52 -2.74 8.26
CA TRP A 209 4.67 -3.02 9.12
C TRP A 209 5.05 -1.78 9.92
N GLU A 210 5.24 -1.95 11.22
CA GLU A 210 5.72 -0.91 12.12
C GLU A 210 7.05 -1.34 12.73
N ASP A 211 8.03 -0.44 12.73
CA ASP A 211 9.31 -0.72 13.38
C ASP A 211 9.09 -0.93 14.89
N PRO A 212 9.42 -2.12 15.45
CA PRO A 212 9.28 -2.39 16.88
C PRO A 212 10.01 -1.39 17.77
N MET A 213 11.09 -0.77 17.30
CA MET A 213 11.84 0.25 18.03
C MET A 213 11.08 1.58 18.09
N LEU A 214 10.35 1.93 17.03
CA LEU A 214 9.50 3.13 17.01
C LEU A 214 8.23 2.93 17.84
N ARG A 215 7.71 1.71 17.93
CA ARG A 215 6.50 1.36 18.68
C ARG A 215 6.60 1.66 20.18
N LYS A 216 7.82 1.61 20.76
CA LYS A 216 8.08 1.92 22.18
C LYS A 216 7.85 3.38 22.57
N THR A 217 7.82 4.29 21.60
CA THR A 217 7.65 5.74 21.85
C THR A 217 6.20 6.22 21.83
N ARG A 218 5.23 5.37 21.47
CA ARG A 218 3.81 5.74 21.52
C ARG A 218 3.29 5.68 22.97
N PRO A 219 2.60 6.72 23.47
CA PRO A 219 2.06 6.71 24.82
C PRO A 219 1.05 5.57 24.98
N ARG A 220 1.32 4.68 25.94
CA ARG A 220 0.55 3.45 26.20
C ARG A 220 -0.84 3.71 26.81
N LYS A 221 -1.18 4.96 27.10
CA LYS A 221 -2.47 5.38 27.66
C LYS A 221 -3.24 6.12 26.58
N ALA A 222 -4.27 5.47 26.05
CA ALA A 222 -5.32 6.18 25.33
C ALA A 222 -5.89 7.27 26.26
N PRO A 223 -6.08 8.51 25.80
CA PRO A 223 -6.86 9.48 26.56
C PRO A 223 -8.23 8.88 26.85
N LYS A 224 -8.74 9.07 28.08
CA LYS A 224 -10.11 8.67 28.43
C LYS A 224 -11.07 9.57 27.64
N VAL A 225 -11.49 9.11 26.47
CA VAL A 225 -12.55 9.77 25.69
C VAL A 225 -13.88 9.26 26.25
N SER A 226 -14.77 10.18 26.63
CA SER A 226 -16.10 9.85 27.09
C SER A 226 -16.88 9.14 25.98
N HIS A 227 -17.41 7.95 26.25
CA HIS A 227 -18.39 7.29 25.38
C HIS A 227 -19.68 8.13 25.34
N GLN A 228 -19.75 9.08 24.42
CA GLN A 228 -21.04 9.53 23.88
C GLN A 228 -21.19 8.88 22.51
N SER A 229 -22.20 8.02 22.43
CA SER A 229 -22.63 7.36 21.21
C SER A 229 -23.48 8.32 20.38
N GLY A 230 -23.31 8.29 19.06
CA GLY A 230 -24.37 8.64 18.13
C GLY A 230 -24.05 9.78 17.16
N GLY A 231 -23.43 9.44 16.03
CA GLY A 231 -23.43 10.25 14.83
C GLY A 231 -22.37 9.78 13.85
N ASP A 232 -22.79 9.46 12.62
CA ASP A 232 -21.92 9.43 11.44
C ASP A 232 -21.31 10.83 11.27
N GLU A 233 -20.25 11.13 12.04
CA GLU A 233 -19.53 12.38 11.90
C GLU A 233 -18.59 12.23 10.71
N ILE A 234 -19.15 12.53 9.53
CA ILE A 234 -18.42 12.69 8.28
C ILE A 234 -17.24 13.61 8.57
N ILE A 235 -16.02 13.07 8.37
CA ILE A 235 -14.82 13.87 8.51
C ILE A 235 -14.82 14.91 7.40
N ARG A 236 -14.50 16.14 7.78
CA ARG A 236 -14.33 17.26 6.87
C ARG A 236 -13.22 16.98 5.86
N SER A 237 -13.35 17.51 4.65
CA SER A 237 -12.32 17.37 3.59
C SER A 237 -10.99 17.98 4.03
N ALA A 238 -9.87 17.60 3.39
CA ALA A 238 -8.54 18.08 3.77
C ALA A 238 -8.45 19.62 3.78
N MET A 239 -9.09 20.28 2.80
CA MET A 239 -9.21 21.73 2.76
C MET A 239 -9.95 22.29 3.98
N GLU A 240 -11.10 21.73 4.33
CA GLU A 240 -11.89 22.17 5.48
C GLU A 240 -11.14 21.93 6.81
N LEU A 241 -10.42 20.82 6.94
CA LEU A 241 -9.55 20.56 8.09
C LEU A 241 -8.45 21.62 8.20
N ASN A 242 -7.84 22.01 7.08
CA ASN A 242 -6.85 23.09 7.04
C ASN A 242 -7.45 24.47 7.37
N GLU A 243 -8.68 24.75 6.91
CA GLU A 243 -9.45 25.94 7.29
C GLU A 243 -9.83 25.93 8.79
N ALA A 244 -9.97 24.76 9.43
CA ALA A 244 -10.15 24.63 10.89
C ALA A 244 -8.84 24.72 11.70
N GLY A 245 -7.67 24.73 11.05
CA GLY A 245 -6.38 24.97 11.70
C GLY A 245 -5.48 23.75 11.76
N ILE A 246 -5.94 22.64 11.19
CA ILE A 246 -5.17 21.40 11.13
C ILE A 246 -4.11 21.51 10.04
N ARG A 247 -2.85 21.26 10.41
CA ARG A 247 -1.74 21.21 9.46
C ARG A 247 -1.41 19.78 9.12
N PHE A 248 -1.25 19.51 7.84
CA PHE A 248 -0.84 18.20 7.33
C PHE A 248 0.68 18.07 7.34
N LYS A 249 1.18 16.90 7.74
CA LYS A 249 2.61 16.57 7.65
C LYS A 249 2.81 15.13 7.21
N LYS A 250 3.78 14.91 6.33
CA LYS A 250 4.27 13.57 6.01
C LYS A 250 4.81 12.86 7.25
N SER A 251 4.45 11.59 7.43
CA SER A 251 4.97 10.75 8.50
C SER A 251 6.39 10.25 8.23
N LYS A 252 7.05 9.74 9.27
CA LYS A 252 8.42 9.22 9.20
C LYS A 252 8.50 7.85 8.53
N THR A 253 7.40 7.10 8.54
CA THR A 253 7.33 5.75 7.97
C THR A 253 6.37 5.74 6.78
N GLY A 254 6.49 4.71 5.93
CA GLY A 254 5.52 4.41 4.87
C GLY A 254 4.38 3.51 5.33
N SER A 255 4.26 3.24 6.64
CA SER A 255 3.22 2.35 7.15
C SER A 255 1.85 3.01 7.10
N LEU A 256 0.84 2.33 6.58
CA LEU A 256 -0.54 2.82 6.54
C LEU A 256 -1.14 3.03 7.93
N LYS A 257 -0.55 2.39 8.95
CA LYS A 257 -0.92 2.57 10.37
C LYS A 257 -0.35 3.83 10.99
N ASP A 258 0.61 4.50 10.34
CA ASP A 258 1.31 5.65 10.90
C ASP A 258 0.55 6.97 10.67
N ILE A 259 -0.72 6.95 11.07
CA ILE A 259 -1.62 8.10 11.12
C ILE A 259 -1.70 8.58 12.56
N SER A 260 -1.50 9.87 12.79
CA SER A 260 -1.64 10.43 14.13
C SER A 260 -2.04 11.90 14.13
N PHE A 261 -2.80 12.29 15.14
CA PHE A 261 -3.22 13.68 15.33
C PHE A 261 -2.81 14.20 16.70
N HIS A 262 -1.97 15.25 16.71
CA HIS A 262 -1.50 15.86 17.95
C HIS A 262 -1.32 17.37 17.76
N GLY A 263 -1.96 18.18 18.62
CA GLY A 263 -1.75 19.63 18.66
C GLY A 263 -2.07 20.35 17.34
N GLY A 264 -3.15 19.96 16.67
CA GLY A 264 -3.53 20.53 15.37
C GLY A 264 -2.63 20.09 14.22
N ILE A 265 -1.85 19.02 14.38
CA ILE A 265 -1.03 18.45 13.30
C ILE A 265 -1.53 17.04 13.02
N LEU A 266 -2.02 16.82 11.80
CA LEU A 266 -2.37 15.50 11.28
C LEU A 266 -1.19 14.95 10.46
N LYS A 267 -0.62 13.85 10.91
CA LYS A 267 0.45 13.14 10.21
C LYS A 267 -0.12 11.98 9.42
N LEU A 268 0.30 11.86 8.16
CA LEU A 268 -0.11 10.81 7.24
C LEU A 268 1.09 10.17 6.54
N PRO A 269 1.07 8.86 6.27
CA PRO A 269 2.12 8.22 5.48
C PRO A 269 2.11 8.74 4.04
N LEU A 270 3.29 8.72 3.38
CA LEU A 270 3.39 9.01 1.95
C LEU A 270 2.78 7.86 1.15
N ILE A 271 1.96 8.20 0.15
CA ILE A 271 1.50 7.27 -0.88
C ILE A 271 1.87 7.78 -2.27
N VAL A 272 2.41 6.88 -3.08
CA VAL A 272 2.55 7.05 -4.52
C VAL A 272 1.31 6.49 -5.19
N VAL A 273 0.64 7.29 -6.01
CA VAL A 273 -0.59 6.90 -6.72
C VAL A 273 -0.29 6.78 -8.20
N ASP A 274 -0.31 5.55 -8.71
CA ASP A 274 -0.06 5.17 -10.10
C ASP A 274 -1.24 4.38 -10.70
N ASP A 275 -1.08 3.93 -11.95
CA ASP A 275 -2.12 3.17 -12.68
C ASP A 275 -2.46 1.80 -12.04
N ALA A 276 -1.58 1.24 -11.21
CA ALA A 276 -1.80 -0.05 -10.55
C ALA A 276 -2.48 0.11 -9.17
N THR A 277 -2.46 1.32 -8.61
CA THR A 277 -2.88 1.62 -7.24
C THR A 277 -4.34 1.25 -6.96
N GLU A 278 -5.26 1.52 -7.91
CA GLU A 278 -6.67 1.14 -7.76
C GLU A 278 -6.82 -0.40 -7.65
N SER A 279 -6.21 -1.12 -8.59
CA SER A 279 -6.25 -2.59 -8.62
C SER A 279 -5.66 -3.18 -7.34
N MET A 280 -4.53 -2.66 -6.90
CA MET A 280 -3.84 -3.09 -5.68
C MET A 280 -4.73 -2.94 -4.44
N PHE A 281 -5.29 -1.75 -4.20
CA PHE A 281 -6.13 -1.54 -3.02
C PHE A 281 -7.42 -2.33 -3.06
N LEU A 282 -8.07 -2.46 -4.22
CA LEU A 282 -9.28 -3.27 -4.36
C LEU A 282 -9.03 -4.75 -4.02
N ASN A 283 -7.88 -5.31 -4.41
CA ASN A 283 -7.52 -6.69 -4.06
C ASN A 283 -7.15 -6.84 -2.57
N LEU A 284 -6.48 -5.84 -1.97
CA LEU A 284 -6.19 -5.83 -0.54
C LEU A 284 -7.46 -5.74 0.32
N ILE A 285 -8.41 -4.88 -0.05
CA ILE A 285 -9.72 -4.75 0.62
C ILE A 285 -10.51 -6.05 0.47
N ALA A 286 -10.52 -6.65 -0.72
CA ALA A 286 -11.18 -7.94 -0.93
C ALA A 286 -10.55 -9.04 -0.06
N PHE A 287 -9.22 -9.06 0.06
CA PHE A 287 -8.51 -9.99 0.93
C PHE A 287 -8.92 -9.82 2.40
N GLU A 288 -8.88 -8.59 2.94
CA GLU A 288 -9.31 -8.28 4.31
C GLU A 288 -10.76 -8.69 4.59
N ARG A 289 -11.64 -8.47 3.62
CA ARG A 289 -13.07 -8.82 3.73
C ARG A 289 -13.33 -10.33 3.72
N LEU A 290 -12.55 -11.09 2.96
CA LEU A 290 -12.76 -12.53 2.77
C LEU A 290 -11.99 -13.39 3.79
N HIS A 291 -10.89 -12.87 4.36
CA HIS A 291 -10.01 -13.64 5.24
C HIS A 291 -10.17 -13.29 6.71
N VAL A 292 -10.79 -14.21 7.47
CA VAL A 292 -10.92 -14.09 8.93
C VAL A 292 -9.53 -13.98 9.57
N GLY A 293 -9.36 -12.96 10.42
CA GLY A 293 -8.09 -12.71 11.12
C GLY A 293 -7.06 -11.91 10.31
N ALA A 294 -7.35 -11.52 9.06
CA ALA A 294 -6.49 -10.60 8.32
C ALA A 294 -6.46 -9.21 9.00
N GLY A 295 -7.60 -8.76 9.54
CA GLY A 295 -7.79 -7.40 10.05
C GLY A 295 -8.45 -6.49 9.01
N ASN A 296 -8.59 -5.20 9.33
CA ASN A 296 -9.35 -4.22 8.52
C ASN A 296 -8.55 -2.93 8.28
N GLU A 297 -7.21 -2.97 8.42
CA GLU A 297 -6.40 -1.76 8.52
C GLU A 297 -6.15 -1.07 7.17
N VAL A 298 -6.04 -1.82 6.06
CA VAL A 298 -5.95 -1.22 4.72
C VAL A 298 -7.27 -0.57 4.36
N THR A 299 -8.38 -1.26 4.59
CA THR A 299 -9.73 -0.76 4.34
C THR A 299 -10.04 0.47 5.19
N SER A 300 -9.67 0.46 6.48
CA SER A 300 -9.79 1.64 7.36
C SER A 300 -8.96 2.81 6.85
N TYR A 301 -7.74 2.55 6.38
CA TYR A 301 -6.88 3.58 5.79
C TYR A 301 -7.53 4.21 4.54
N ILE A 302 -8.06 3.38 3.64
CA ILE A 302 -8.73 3.86 2.43
C ILE A 302 -9.96 4.69 2.77
N PHE A 303 -10.77 4.25 3.72
CA PHE A 303 -11.90 5.05 4.20
C PHE A 303 -11.46 6.38 4.81
N PHE A 304 -10.40 6.39 5.62
CA PHE A 304 -9.85 7.62 6.18
C PHE A 304 -9.44 8.60 5.06
N MET A 305 -8.71 8.10 4.06
CA MET A 305 -8.22 8.90 2.93
C MET A 305 -9.35 9.43 2.06
N ASP A 306 -10.38 8.61 1.80
CA ASP A 306 -11.58 9.01 1.07
C ASP A 306 -12.29 10.18 1.74
N ASN A 307 -12.52 10.11 3.06
CA ASN A 307 -13.19 11.22 3.76
C ASN A 307 -12.42 12.55 3.68
N ILE A 308 -11.08 12.52 3.66
CA ILE A 308 -10.28 13.75 3.55
C ILE A 308 -10.05 14.18 2.09
N ILE A 309 -10.33 13.33 1.09
CA ILE A 309 -10.15 13.62 -0.34
C ILE A 309 -11.52 13.64 -1.00
N ASP A 310 -12.18 14.80 -1.00
CA ASP A 310 -13.46 14.95 -1.70
C ASP A 310 -13.24 15.44 -3.14
N ASN A 311 -12.34 16.41 -3.32
CA ASN A 311 -12.13 17.08 -4.61
C ASN A 311 -10.65 17.36 -4.91
N VAL A 312 -10.40 17.96 -6.09
CA VAL A 312 -9.05 18.25 -6.61
C VAL A 312 -8.23 19.13 -5.65
N LYS A 313 -8.86 20.07 -4.94
CA LYS A 313 -8.14 20.98 -4.03
C LYS A 313 -7.58 20.23 -2.83
N ASP A 314 -8.29 19.22 -2.35
CA ASP A 314 -7.82 18.36 -1.25
C ASP A 314 -6.57 17.58 -1.67
N VAL A 315 -6.59 17.01 -2.86
CA VAL A 315 -5.43 16.34 -3.44
C VAL A 315 -4.27 17.30 -3.61
N SER A 316 -4.50 18.49 -4.17
CA SER A 316 -3.44 19.50 -4.35
C SER A 316 -2.82 19.93 -3.02
N LEU A 317 -3.63 20.07 -1.96
CA LEU A 317 -3.14 20.35 -0.61
C LEU A 317 -2.26 19.21 -0.08
N LEU A 318 -2.75 17.97 -0.12
CA LEU A 318 -2.00 16.80 0.36
C LEU A 318 -0.74 16.53 -0.46
N HIS A 319 -0.77 16.79 -1.76
CA HIS A 319 0.37 16.76 -2.66
C HIS A 319 1.42 17.81 -2.26
N SER A 320 1.00 19.06 -2.00
CA SER A 320 1.91 20.13 -1.53
C SER A 320 2.58 19.81 -0.19
N CYS A 321 1.92 19.01 0.65
CA CYS A 321 2.44 18.54 1.94
C CYS A 321 3.31 17.28 1.82
N GLY A 322 3.51 16.75 0.61
CA GLY A 322 4.30 15.55 0.33
C GLY A 322 3.67 14.26 0.86
N ILE A 323 2.36 14.23 1.05
CA ILE A 323 1.60 13.05 1.50
C ILE A 323 1.15 12.21 0.31
N ILE A 324 0.76 12.85 -0.78
CA ILE A 324 0.42 12.18 -2.04
C ILE A 324 1.49 12.52 -3.08
N GLN A 325 2.04 11.51 -3.73
CA GLN A 325 2.84 11.64 -4.94
C GLN A 325 2.04 11.12 -6.12
N ASN A 326 1.67 12.04 -7.03
CA ASN A 326 0.80 11.74 -8.15
C ASN A 326 1.60 11.24 -9.36
N ALA A 327 1.37 10.00 -9.76
CA ALA A 327 1.93 9.36 -10.96
C ALA A 327 0.84 8.87 -11.95
N ILE A 328 -0.44 9.11 -11.67
CA ILE A 328 -1.59 8.75 -12.53
C ILE A 328 -1.97 9.89 -13.51
N GLY A 329 -1.36 11.07 -13.34
CA GLY A 329 -1.34 12.15 -14.34
C GLY A 329 -2.15 13.40 -14.01
N SER A 330 -3.10 13.37 -13.08
CA SER A 330 -3.80 14.58 -12.60
C SER A 330 -4.39 14.43 -11.20
N ASP A 331 -4.51 15.53 -10.46
CA ASP A 331 -5.09 15.51 -9.11
C ASP A 331 -6.57 15.09 -9.13
N ASN A 332 -7.27 15.38 -10.23
CA ASN A 332 -8.64 14.90 -10.47
C ASN A 332 -8.72 13.38 -10.61
N ALA A 333 -7.72 12.74 -11.23
CA ALA A 333 -7.68 11.28 -11.33
C ALA A 333 -7.46 10.65 -9.94
N VAL A 334 -6.62 11.24 -9.10
CA VAL A 334 -6.41 10.79 -7.71
C VAL A 334 -7.68 10.92 -6.88
N ALA A 335 -8.38 12.07 -6.93
CA ALA A 335 -9.64 12.25 -6.20
C ALA A 335 -10.69 11.21 -6.63
N LYS A 336 -10.85 11.01 -7.94
CA LYS A 336 -11.76 9.97 -8.46
C LYS A 336 -11.39 8.56 -8.03
N LEU A 337 -10.09 8.26 -7.93
CA LEU A 337 -9.60 6.95 -7.50
C LEU A 337 -10.03 6.68 -6.06
N PHE A 338 -9.73 7.56 -5.10
CA PHE A 338 -10.12 7.35 -3.69
C PHE A 338 -11.65 7.26 -3.52
N ASN A 339 -12.40 8.16 -4.15
CA ASN A 339 -13.87 8.15 -4.18
C ASN A 339 -14.47 6.89 -4.83
N SER A 340 -13.68 6.15 -5.62
CA SER A 340 -14.09 4.89 -6.22
C SER A 340 -13.77 3.69 -5.34
N LEU A 341 -12.68 3.75 -4.56
CA LEU A 341 -12.23 2.69 -3.66
C LEU A 341 -13.14 2.55 -2.44
N SER A 342 -13.72 3.65 -1.96
CA SER A 342 -14.63 3.69 -0.81
C SER A 342 -16.02 3.12 -1.06
N LYS A 343 -16.38 2.89 -2.32
CA LYS A 343 -17.69 2.32 -2.68
C LYS A 343 -17.80 0.91 -2.12
N ASP A 344 -18.84 0.68 -1.32
CA ASP A 344 -19.17 -0.62 -0.71
C ASP A 344 -18.19 -1.11 0.39
N ILE A 345 -17.42 -0.20 1.00
CA ILE A 345 -16.61 -0.48 2.19
C ILE A 345 -17.49 -0.56 3.45
N THR A 346 -17.33 -1.62 4.24
CA THR A 346 -17.91 -1.77 5.58
C THR A 346 -16.85 -1.50 6.65
N LEU A 347 -17.13 -0.59 7.57
CA LEU A 347 -16.18 -0.25 8.63
C LEU A 347 -16.30 -1.17 9.83
N ASP A 348 -15.14 -1.45 10.41
CA ASP A 348 -15.07 -2.04 11.74
C ASP A 348 -15.12 -0.90 12.77
N PRO A 349 -16.12 -0.87 13.67
CA PRO A 349 -16.24 0.14 14.71
C PRO A 349 -15.06 0.18 15.69
N ASP A 350 -14.23 -0.87 15.76
CA ASP A 350 -13.06 -0.94 16.64
C ASP A 350 -11.73 -0.54 15.97
N SER A 351 -11.78 0.08 14.77
CA SER A 351 -10.59 0.51 14.04
C SER A 351 -9.74 1.52 14.82
N SER A 352 -8.41 1.35 14.81
CA SER A 352 -7.47 2.31 15.43
C SER A 352 -7.58 3.74 14.88
N LEU A 353 -8.12 3.91 13.68
CA LEU A 353 -8.33 5.22 13.06
C LEU A 353 -9.57 5.93 13.60
N ASP A 354 -10.53 5.22 14.22
CA ASP A 354 -11.68 5.82 14.89
C ASP A 354 -11.25 6.80 16.00
N LEU A 355 -10.19 6.47 16.74
CA LEU A 355 -9.62 7.39 17.73
C LEU A 355 -9.07 8.65 17.07
N VAL A 356 -8.37 8.53 15.94
CA VAL A 356 -7.84 9.69 15.22
C VAL A 356 -8.99 10.55 14.70
N HIS A 357 -10.03 9.92 14.14
CA HIS A 357 -11.23 10.60 13.68
C HIS A 357 -11.90 11.41 14.79
N LYS A 358 -12.09 10.81 15.98
CA LYS A 358 -12.64 11.50 17.15
C LYS A 358 -11.79 12.70 17.56
N LEU A 359 -10.47 12.53 17.68
CA LEU A 359 -9.58 13.63 18.06
C LEU A 359 -9.57 14.78 17.04
N VAL A 360 -9.67 14.47 15.75
CA VAL A 360 -9.77 15.45 14.67
C VAL A 360 -11.11 16.18 14.72
N SER A 361 -12.22 15.45 14.91
CA SER A 361 -13.56 16.04 15.04
C SER A 361 -13.65 16.97 16.26
N ASP A 362 -13.20 16.51 17.43
CA ASP A 362 -13.19 17.29 18.67
C ASP A 362 -12.38 18.58 18.52
N TYR A 363 -11.22 18.51 17.84
CA TYR A 363 -10.42 19.70 17.56
C TYR A 363 -11.17 20.69 16.66
N CYS A 364 -11.86 20.22 15.63
CA CYS A 364 -12.61 21.07 14.71
C CYS A 364 -13.84 21.73 15.34
N LYS A 365 -14.45 21.08 16.34
CA LYS A 365 -15.60 21.59 17.11
C LYS A 365 -15.21 22.57 18.21
N TYR A 366 -13.92 22.70 18.52
CA TYR A 366 -13.48 23.69 19.48
C TYR A 366 -13.87 25.10 18.96
N PRO A 367 -14.55 25.95 19.76
CA PRO A 367 -15.19 27.17 19.24
C PRO A 367 -14.23 28.05 18.43
N TRP A 368 -13.01 28.27 18.92
CA TRP A 368 -12.03 29.07 18.17
C TRP A 368 -11.73 28.51 16.76
N ASN A 369 -11.63 27.18 16.63
CA ASN A 369 -11.30 26.51 15.38
C ASN A 369 -12.49 26.48 14.42
N GLU A 370 -13.69 26.30 14.94
CA GLU A 370 -14.94 26.40 14.17
C GLU A 370 -15.14 27.82 13.62
N TRP A 371 -14.95 28.84 14.47
CA TRP A 371 -15.03 30.24 14.06
C TRP A 371 -13.95 30.59 13.03
N ARG A 372 -12.72 30.08 13.21
CA ARG A 372 -11.64 30.22 12.22
C ARG A 372 -12.03 29.60 10.87
N ALA A 373 -12.58 28.39 10.88
CA ALA A 373 -13.02 27.71 9.66
C ALA A 373 -14.09 28.54 8.94
N ASN A 374 -15.11 28.98 9.65
CA ASN A 374 -16.18 29.83 9.09
C ASN A 374 -15.64 31.14 8.52
N LEU A 375 -14.72 31.80 9.24
CA LEU A 375 -14.10 33.05 8.78
C LEU A 375 -13.31 32.83 7.47
N ILE A 376 -12.48 31.78 7.42
CA ILE A 376 -11.66 31.49 6.23
C ILE A 376 -12.54 31.10 5.05
N HIS A 377 -13.51 30.21 5.28
CA HIS A 377 -14.40 29.71 4.24
C HIS A 377 -15.24 30.83 3.62
N THR A 378 -15.78 31.75 4.43
CA THR A 378 -16.67 32.82 3.97
C THR A 378 -15.91 34.03 3.39
N TYR A 379 -14.81 34.46 4.03
CA TYR A 379 -14.18 35.75 3.67
C TYR A 379 -12.85 35.60 2.94
N PHE A 380 -12.07 34.55 3.19
CA PHE A 380 -10.73 34.43 2.61
C PHE A 380 -10.69 33.63 1.29
N ARG A 381 -11.84 33.16 0.79
CA ARG A 381 -11.97 32.61 -0.57
C ARG A 381 -12.21 33.67 -1.65
N SER A 382 -12.67 34.86 -1.28
CA SER A 382 -12.94 35.96 -2.22
C SER A 382 -11.92 37.09 -2.04
N PRO A 383 -11.15 37.45 -3.09
CA PRO A 383 -10.19 38.56 -3.01
C PRO A 383 -10.83 39.87 -2.54
N TRP A 384 -12.09 40.13 -2.92
CA TRP A 384 -12.83 41.32 -2.52
C TRP A 384 -13.20 41.34 -1.05
N ALA A 385 -13.51 40.18 -0.48
CA ALA A 385 -13.79 40.06 0.95
C ALA A 385 -12.53 40.28 1.77
N ILE A 386 -11.35 39.85 1.29
CA ILE A 386 -10.06 40.18 1.92
C ILE A 386 -9.83 41.69 1.93
N LEU A 387 -10.00 42.37 0.78
CA LEU A 387 -9.87 43.84 0.73
C LEU A 387 -10.85 44.53 1.68
N SER A 388 -12.09 44.04 1.76
CA SER A 388 -13.10 44.58 2.67
C SER A 388 -12.70 44.45 4.13
N VAL A 389 -12.19 43.28 4.54
CA VAL A 389 -11.68 43.05 5.90
C VAL A 389 -10.49 43.96 6.20
N VAL A 390 -9.53 44.10 5.27
CA VAL A 390 -8.39 45.00 5.44
C VAL A 390 -8.82 46.46 5.57
N ALA A 391 -9.76 46.91 4.73
CA ALA A 391 -10.33 48.25 4.81
C ALA A 391 -11.05 48.48 6.14
N ALA A 392 -11.83 47.51 6.62
CA ALA A 392 -12.52 47.59 7.91
C ALA A 392 -11.53 47.70 9.08
N ILE A 393 -10.47 46.90 9.09
CA ILE A 393 -9.41 46.97 10.11
C ILE A 393 -8.70 48.32 10.07
N PHE A 394 -8.38 48.82 8.87
CA PHE A 394 -7.73 50.11 8.69
C PHE A 394 -8.61 51.27 9.18
N LEU A 395 -9.88 51.28 8.81
CA LEU A 395 -10.86 52.27 9.28
C LEU A 395 -11.03 52.20 10.81
N PHE A 396 -11.09 50.99 11.37
CA PHE A 396 -11.19 50.81 12.83
C PHE A 396 -9.95 51.37 13.55
N ALA A 397 -8.74 51.12 13.05
CA ALA A 397 -7.52 51.69 13.60
C ALA A 397 -7.53 53.23 13.55
N LEU A 398 -7.98 53.82 12.43
CA LEU A 398 -8.15 55.27 12.32
C LEU A 398 -9.13 55.82 13.34
N THR A 399 -10.25 55.12 13.59
CA THR A 399 -11.23 55.55 14.61
C THR A 399 -10.67 55.51 16.03
N ILE A 400 -9.81 54.54 16.35
CA ILE A 400 -9.13 54.50 17.65
C ILE A 400 -8.19 55.71 17.78
N VAL A 401 -7.37 55.96 16.76
CA VAL A 401 -6.44 57.10 16.75
C VAL A 401 -7.20 58.42 16.89
N SER A 402 -8.29 58.61 16.13
CA SER A 402 -9.11 59.83 16.24
C SER A 402 -9.74 59.98 17.61
N THR A 403 -10.20 58.88 18.22
CA THR A 403 -10.78 58.89 19.57
C THR A 403 -9.72 59.25 20.61
N VAL A 404 -8.51 58.70 20.50
CA VAL A 404 -7.38 59.04 21.41
C VAL A 404 -7.02 60.53 21.29
N TYR A 405 -6.89 61.07 20.08
CA TYR A 405 -6.64 62.50 19.89
C TYR A 405 -7.77 63.37 20.43
N GLY A 406 -9.03 62.97 20.23
CA GLY A 406 -10.19 63.67 20.77
C GLY A 406 -10.20 63.70 22.31
N VAL A 407 -9.93 62.56 22.94
CA VAL A 407 -9.83 62.46 24.41
C VAL A 407 -8.62 63.24 24.93
N TYR A 408 -7.47 63.14 24.27
CA TYR A 408 -6.27 63.89 24.66
C TYR A 408 -6.50 65.40 24.58
N GLY A 409 -7.09 65.89 23.49
CA GLY A 409 -7.43 67.31 23.33
C GLY A 409 -8.46 67.81 24.33
N TYR A 410 -9.33 66.93 24.85
CA TYR A 410 -10.27 67.27 25.92
C TYR A 410 -9.56 67.45 27.28
N TYR A 411 -8.59 66.60 27.62
CA TYR A 411 -7.87 66.67 28.90
C TYR A 411 -6.67 67.64 28.91
N TYR A 412 -6.10 67.93 27.74
CA TYR A 412 -4.99 68.87 27.57
C TYR A 412 -5.33 69.88 26.47
N PRO A 413 -6.28 70.80 26.70
CA PRO A 413 -6.61 71.83 25.73
C PRO A 413 -5.37 72.70 25.48
N PRO A 414 -5.07 73.06 24.22
CA PRO A 414 -3.98 73.98 23.93
C PRO A 414 -4.29 75.32 24.62
N SER A 415 -3.36 75.76 25.47
CA SER A 415 -3.39 77.04 26.19
C SER A 415 -3.43 78.24 25.28
#